data_AF-A0A660XZN6-F1
#
_entry.id   AF-A0A660XZN6-F1
#
_cell.length_a   1.000
_cell.length_b   1.000
_cell.length_c   1.000
_cell.angle_alpha   90.00
_cell.angle_beta   90.00
_cell.angle_gamma   90.00
#
_symmetry.space_group_name_H-M   'P 1'
#
loop_
_entity.id
_entity.type
_entity.pdbx_description
1 polymer ?
#
loop_
_entity_poly.entity_id
_entity_poly.type
_entity_poly.pdbx_seq_one_letter_code
_entity_poly.pdbx_strand_id
1 'polypeptide(L)'
;QESLVLFYWDGSSSVLQDVDYFVWGSRLNCVDKTGVSGYHNDTPVSEQQFLAAHVDGEKFQRIGDEGAEADSNGNGITGHDETSEPFTETWQIVTIANTKPQLGLPYYSPESPTTENTITFFCNVSDDSDIDSVILYYKTDDDWVSLEMTGNEGLYQVTAGPFEVAGTVFYYVRAVDDTGLENSTNIYQITVFEPQPVLTVRYIREHWDEYAGQTVTLNGVVTIGSNILRTDFTSAYFQDISGRGFNLYSGSVTDLQKGDSIEVTGILEEYNGTYELSDFTAQVLAINVPIPAVDTVDIENLVNYPSDYEGSYLTIHGTVAERADNVGGGSNVIVEDVTGRTTVRIWNSTNALYNSLGVLQNEELDTLLTVGNMVEISGVVSLYNGEAQILLGYAEDAKAYIPGEPGSECTKLTVAPYPFVPKLGEVIKYTYEYPSNCRVILRVYDMSGRFITTLEDNYFALSWKKDNTWDGRNELNQLVSPGTYLFHLEATNRTTGKTQTDIAPVVIGVKF
;
A
#
# COMPACT_ATOMS: atom_id res chain seq x y z
N GLN A 1 31.69 -2.95 -53.83
CA GLN A 1 32.45 -2.27 -54.91
C GLN A 1 31.71 -0.99 -55.22
N GLU A 2 32.36 0.15 -55.15
CA GLU A 2 31.74 1.48 -55.33
C GLU A 2 32.83 2.47 -55.76
N SER A 3 32.41 3.68 -56.12
CA SER A 3 33.29 4.83 -56.33
C SER A 3 32.79 6.02 -55.52
N LEU A 4 33.73 6.83 -55.07
CA LEU A 4 33.51 8.07 -54.34
C LEU A 4 34.19 9.19 -55.14
N VAL A 5 33.45 10.27 -55.38
CA VAL A 5 33.98 11.47 -56.04
C VAL A 5 33.71 12.64 -55.11
N LEU A 6 34.78 13.32 -54.69
CA LEU A 6 34.66 14.65 -54.11
C LEU A 6 34.73 15.64 -55.28
N PHE A 7 33.76 16.53 -55.38
CA PHE A 7 33.70 17.49 -56.50
C PHE A 7 33.44 18.90 -55.99
N TYR A 8 33.84 19.87 -56.82
CA TYR A 8 33.57 21.28 -56.65
C TYR A 8 32.64 21.77 -57.76
N TRP A 9 31.67 22.61 -57.37
CA TRP A 9 30.79 23.31 -58.28
C TRP A 9 30.66 24.76 -57.86
N ASP A 10 30.87 25.69 -58.79
CA ASP A 10 30.80 27.12 -58.53
C ASP A 10 29.35 27.68 -58.51
N GLY A 11 28.35 26.83 -58.75
CA GLY A 11 26.93 27.20 -58.80
C GLY A 11 26.45 27.74 -60.16
N SER A 12 27.31 27.80 -61.17
CA SER A 12 27.02 28.43 -62.48
C SER A 12 27.57 27.68 -63.70
N SER A 13 28.69 26.99 -63.56
CA SER A 13 29.34 26.20 -64.61
C SER A 13 28.51 24.97 -64.96
N SER A 14 28.52 24.58 -66.24
CA SER A 14 27.79 23.40 -66.73
C SER A 14 28.52 22.07 -66.44
N VAL A 15 29.71 22.14 -65.85
CA VAL A 15 30.57 21.00 -65.50
C VAL A 15 31.00 21.10 -64.04
N LEU A 16 31.23 19.94 -63.44
CA LEU A 16 31.83 19.80 -62.12
C LEU A 16 33.35 19.71 -62.27
N GLN A 17 34.10 20.14 -61.26
CA GLN A 17 35.53 19.87 -61.17
C GLN A 17 35.75 18.79 -60.13
N ASP A 18 36.59 17.81 -60.44
CA ASP A 18 36.93 16.78 -59.48
C ASP A 18 37.91 17.39 -58.44
N VAL A 19 37.70 17.08 -57.16
CA VAL A 19 38.57 17.51 -56.04
C VAL A 19 39.39 16.34 -55.54
N ASP A 20 38.79 15.15 -55.57
CA ASP A 20 39.42 13.88 -55.21
C ASP A 20 38.55 12.75 -55.78
N TYR A 21 39.15 11.58 -56.02
CA TYR A 21 38.49 10.43 -56.61
C TYR A 21 39.00 9.13 -55.98
N PHE A 22 38.09 8.25 -55.58
CA PHE A 22 38.46 6.99 -54.94
C PHE A 22 37.58 5.83 -55.41
N VAL A 23 38.19 4.69 -55.75
CA VAL A 23 37.47 3.50 -56.24
C VAL A 23 37.93 2.23 -55.55
N TRP A 24 36.97 1.37 -55.20
CA TRP A 24 37.28 0.07 -54.60
C TRP A 24 36.39 -1.08 -55.08
N GLY A 25 36.92 -2.28 -54.90
CA GLY A 25 36.31 -3.56 -55.26
C GLY A 25 36.50 -3.95 -56.72
N SER A 26 36.18 -3.08 -57.68
CA SER A 26 36.44 -3.32 -59.10
C SER A 26 36.34 -2.06 -59.96
N ARG A 27 36.78 -2.16 -61.22
CA ARG A 27 36.66 -1.10 -62.25
C ARG A 27 35.24 -0.86 -62.77
N LEU A 28 34.24 -1.61 -62.33
CA LEU A 28 32.87 -1.49 -62.86
C LEU A 28 32.21 -0.15 -62.53
N ASN A 29 32.65 0.51 -61.46
CA ASN A 29 32.15 1.81 -61.03
C ASN A 29 33.14 2.96 -61.29
N CYS A 30 34.18 2.71 -62.08
CA CYS A 30 35.08 3.77 -62.51
C CYS A 30 34.33 4.81 -63.34
N VAL A 31 34.64 6.08 -63.10
CA VAL A 31 34.12 7.20 -63.86
C VAL A 31 35.14 7.55 -64.95
N ASP A 32 34.66 7.74 -66.18
CA ASP A 32 35.46 8.22 -67.31
C ASP A 32 34.62 9.21 -68.11
N LYS A 33 34.98 10.49 -68.02
CA LYS A 33 34.32 11.61 -68.70
C LYS A 33 34.96 11.95 -70.04
N THR A 34 35.88 11.10 -70.53
CA THR A 34 36.56 11.29 -71.83
C THR A 34 35.55 11.46 -72.97
N GLY A 35 35.71 12.55 -73.72
CA GLY A 35 34.85 12.89 -74.85
C GLY A 35 33.49 13.50 -74.46
N VAL A 36 33.20 13.72 -73.18
CA VAL A 36 32.04 14.51 -72.73
C VAL A 36 32.36 16.00 -72.88
N SER A 37 31.47 16.75 -73.55
CA SER A 37 31.69 18.18 -73.81
C SER A 37 31.86 18.96 -72.51
N GLY A 38 32.95 19.72 -72.41
CA GLY A 38 33.29 20.54 -71.24
C GLY A 38 34.21 19.86 -70.23
N TYR A 39 34.49 18.56 -70.38
CA TYR A 39 35.49 17.82 -69.59
C TYR A 39 36.76 17.57 -70.42
N HIS A 40 37.92 17.65 -69.77
CA HIS A 40 39.16 17.01 -70.17
C HIS A 40 39.03 15.48 -70.14
N ASN A 41 40.02 14.79 -70.71
CA ASN A 41 40.00 13.34 -70.70
C ASN A 41 40.48 12.82 -69.35
N ASP A 42 39.78 11.82 -68.84
CA ASP A 42 40.19 11.07 -67.66
C ASP A 42 41.12 9.92 -68.10
N THR A 43 41.83 9.32 -67.14
CA THR A 43 42.56 8.07 -67.35
C THR A 43 41.57 6.97 -67.79
N PRO A 44 41.85 6.23 -68.88
CA PRO A 44 40.94 5.19 -69.36
C PRO A 44 40.59 4.18 -68.26
N VAL A 45 39.33 3.75 -68.16
CA VAL A 45 38.87 2.80 -67.11
C VAL A 45 39.76 1.54 -66.99
N SER A 46 40.33 1.06 -68.10
CA SER A 46 41.24 -0.10 -68.09
C SER A 46 42.57 0.14 -67.37
N GLU A 47 42.97 1.40 -67.25
CA GLU A 47 44.23 1.88 -66.70
C GLU A 47 44.07 2.48 -65.29
N GLN A 48 42.86 2.91 -64.91
CA GLN A 48 42.57 3.35 -63.55
C GLN A 48 42.87 2.25 -62.52
N GLN A 49 43.44 2.65 -61.39
CA GLN A 49 43.61 1.77 -60.23
C GLN A 49 42.35 1.72 -59.37
N PHE A 50 42.25 0.70 -58.52
CA PHE A 50 41.21 0.55 -57.50
C PHE A 50 41.79 -0.29 -56.36
N LEU A 51 41.32 -0.08 -55.13
CA LEU A 51 41.67 -0.96 -54.01
C LEU A 51 40.74 -2.16 -53.92
N ALA A 52 41.16 -3.22 -53.23
CA ALA A 52 40.25 -4.29 -52.85
C ALA A 52 39.11 -3.74 -51.98
N ALA A 53 37.96 -4.42 -51.97
CA ALA A 53 36.92 -4.10 -51.00
C ALA A 53 37.39 -4.49 -49.60
N HIS A 54 37.23 -3.60 -48.63
CA HIS A 54 37.44 -3.93 -47.22
C HIS A 54 36.36 -4.93 -46.74
N VAL A 55 36.65 -5.65 -45.66
CA VAL A 55 35.64 -6.47 -44.96
C VAL A 55 35.16 -5.80 -43.66
N ASP A 56 34.26 -6.44 -42.93
CA ASP A 56 33.82 -5.97 -41.61
C ASP A 56 35.01 -5.89 -40.66
N GLY A 57 35.12 -4.78 -39.94
CA GLY A 57 36.25 -4.51 -39.06
C GLY A 57 37.48 -3.93 -39.77
N GLU A 58 37.37 -3.48 -41.01
CA GLU A 58 38.44 -2.78 -41.74
C GLU A 58 37.99 -1.39 -42.24
N LYS A 59 38.97 -0.53 -42.52
CA LYS A 59 38.76 0.79 -43.13
C LYS A 59 39.85 1.13 -44.15
N PHE A 60 39.53 1.99 -45.10
CA PHE A 60 40.53 2.64 -45.94
C PHE A 60 41.21 3.78 -45.18
N GLN A 61 42.54 3.86 -45.27
CA GLN A 61 43.34 4.91 -44.67
C GLN A 61 44.30 5.47 -45.71
N ARG A 62 44.28 6.79 -45.88
CA ARG A 62 45.27 7.51 -46.69
C ARG A 62 46.63 7.51 -45.97
N ILE A 63 47.69 7.19 -46.70
CA ILE A 63 49.06 7.03 -46.16
C ILE A 63 50.10 7.94 -46.83
N GLY A 64 49.71 8.66 -47.88
CA GLY A 64 50.56 9.63 -48.57
C GLY A 64 49.75 10.70 -49.29
N ASP A 65 50.45 11.62 -49.93
CA ASP A 65 49.89 12.58 -50.90
C ASP A 65 49.51 11.85 -52.21
N GLU A 66 49.10 12.55 -53.28
CA GLU A 66 48.58 11.99 -54.56
C GLU A 66 49.57 11.10 -55.37
N GLY A 67 50.73 10.75 -54.80
CA GLY A 67 51.67 9.82 -55.41
C GLY A 67 52.16 10.28 -56.80
N ALA A 68 51.91 9.43 -57.81
CA ALA A 68 52.29 9.65 -59.20
C ALA A 68 51.09 10.06 -60.09
N GLU A 69 50.04 10.64 -59.51
CA GLU A 69 48.94 11.25 -60.23
C GLU A 69 49.45 12.27 -61.27
N ALA A 70 48.81 12.28 -62.44
CA ALA A 70 49.11 13.23 -63.50
C ALA A 70 48.67 14.65 -63.11
N ASP A 71 49.66 15.53 -62.92
CA ASP A 71 49.50 16.90 -62.45
C ASP A 71 48.93 17.91 -63.49
N SER A 72 48.58 17.44 -64.68
CA SER A 72 48.17 18.31 -65.78
C SER A 72 47.29 17.61 -66.81
N ASN A 73 46.47 18.41 -67.51
CA ASN A 73 45.52 18.00 -68.54
C ASN A 73 44.32 17.17 -68.05
N GLY A 74 44.01 17.21 -66.75
CA GLY A 74 42.84 16.54 -66.18
C GLY A 74 41.73 17.50 -65.74
N ASN A 75 40.65 16.90 -65.21
CA ASN A 75 39.41 17.57 -64.77
C ASN A 75 39.43 18.07 -63.31
N GLY A 76 40.55 17.89 -62.62
CA GLY A 76 40.75 18.33 -61.24
C GLY A 76 40.63 19.84 -61.09
N ILE A 77 40.25 20.31 -59.90
CA ILE A 77 40.15 21.74 -59.58
C ILE A 77 41.50 22.47 -59.72
N THR A 78 42.61 21.74 -59.63
CA THR A 78 44.00 22.20 -59.85
C THR A 78 44.52 21.90 -61.26
N GLY A 79 43.75 21.24 -62.12
CA GLY A 79 44.14 20.80 -63.47
C GLY A 79 44.76 19.41 -63.54
N HIS A 80 44.82 18.70 -62.41
CA HIS A 80 45.27 17.31 -62.31
C HIS A 80 44.23 16.32 -62.85
N ASP A 81 44.65 15.09 -63.15
CA ASP A 81 43.77 13.96 -63.46
C ASP A 81 43.59 13.07 -62.24
N GLU A 82 42.57 13.37 -61.43
CA GLU A 82 42.20 12.64 -60.21
C GLU A 82 41.96 11.13 -60.46
N THR A 83 41.68 10.72 -61.71
CA THR A 83 41.47 9.30 -62.04
C THR A 83 42.76 8.51 -62.25
N SER A 84 43.91 9.17 -62.19
CA SER A 84 45.24 8.60 -62.40
C SER A 84 46.00 8.26 -61.10
N GLU A 85 45.42 8.53 -59.92
CA GLU A 85 46.07 8.29 -58.64
C GLU A 85 46.44 6.80 -58.45
N PRO A 86 47.69 6.47 -58.06
CA PRO A 86 48.10 5.11 -57.77
C PRO A 86 47.65 4.68 -56.37
N PHE A 87 46.37 4.31 -56.21
CA PHE A 87 45.77 4.04 -54.89
C PHE A 87 46.55 3.04 -54.01
N THR A 88 47.28 2.07 -54.57
CA THR A 88 48.09 1.14 -53.76
C THR A 88 49.30 1.78 -53.08
N GLU A 89 49.68 2.98 -53.50
CA GLU A 89 50.79 3.76 -52.93
C GLU A 89 50.30 4.84 -51.96
N THR A 90 49.08 5.33 -52.17
CA THR A 90 48.52 6.47 -51.44
C THR A 90 47.49 6.05 -50.39
N TRP A 91 46.96 4.83 -50.48
CA TRP A 91 45.98 4.25 -49.56
C TRP A 91 46.36 2.84 -49.10
N GLN A 92 45.90 2.47 -47.91
CA GLN A 92 45.95 1.11 -47.39
C GLN A 92 44.63 0.71 -46.74
N ILE A 93 44.43 -0.59 -46.58
CA ILE A 93 43.34 -1.15 -45.76
C ILE A 93 43.93 -1.50 -44.40
N VAL A 94 43.31 -1.02 -43.32
CA VAL A 94 43.71 -1.31 -41.94
C VAL A 94 42.54 -1.85 -41.13
N THR A 95 42.84 -2.77 -40.22
CA THR A 95 41.88 -3.28 -39.24
C THR A 95 41.51 -2.19 -38.23
N ILE A 96 40.23 -2.11 -37.89
CA ILE A 96 39.68 -1.27 -36.82
C ILE A 96 40.03 -1.96 -35.50
N ALA A 97 40.75 -1.25 -34.61
CA ALA A 97 41.28 -1.85 -33.39
C ALA A 97 40.23 -2.02 -32.29
N ASN A 98 39.26 -1.10 -32.20
CA ASN A 98 38.14 -1.15 -31.26
C ASN A 98 36.90 -0.57 -31.95
N THR A 99 35.74 -1.15 -31.68
CA THR A 99 34.47 -0.65 -32.19
C THR A 99 33.69 0.08 -31.09
N LYS A 100 32.53 0.62 -31.44
CA LYS A 100 31.67 1.25 -30.42
C LYS A 100 30.88 0.15 -29.70
N PRO A 101 30.54 0.36 -28.41
CA PRO A 101 29.68 -0.55 -27.65
C PRO A 101 28.40 -0.91 -28.40
N GLN A 102 28.05 -2.20 -28.37
CA GLN A 102 26.79 -2.71 -28.86
C GLN A 102 25.77 -2.75 -27.73
N LEU A 103 24.62 -2.10 -27.92
CA LEU A 103 23.54 -2.08 -26.94
C LEU A 103 22.35 -2.89 -27.44
N GLY A 104 21.85 -3.78 -26.58
CA GLY A 104 20.59 -4.48 -26.78
C GLY A 104 19.38 -3.57 -26.61
N LEU A 105 18.18 -4.11 -26.88
CA LEU A 105 16.94 -3.39 -26.64
C LEU A 105 16.70 -3.24 -25.13
N PRO A 106 16.63 -2.01 -24.58
CA PRO A 106 16.46 -1.83 -23.15
C PRO A 106 15.03 -2.17 -22.73
N TYR A 107 14.87 -2.71 -21.53
CA TYR A 107 13.58 -3.07 -20.93
C TYR A 107 13.52 -2.64 -19.46
N TYR A 108 12.35 -2.70 -18.86
CA TYR A 108 12.12 -2.20 -17.50
C TYR A 108 11.11 -3.05 -16.73
N SER A 109 11.11 -2.91 -15.40
CA SER A 109 10.14 -3.54 -14.51
C SER A 109 9.80 -2.58 -13.35
N PRO A 110 8.52 -2.48 -12.95
CA PRO A 110 7.35 -3.19 -13.48
C PRO A 110 6.89 -2.67 -14.87
N GLU A 111 6.15 -3.49 -15.64
CA GLU A 111 5.66 -3.13 -16.98
C GLU A 111 4.60 -2.01 -16.98
N SER A 112 3.88 -1.84 -15.86
CA SER A 112 2.88 -0.78 -15.66
C SER A 112 3.17 -0.05 -14.36
N PRO A 113 4.21 0.81 -14.32
CA PRO A 113 4.63 1.49 -13.11
C PRO A 113 3.63 2.58 -12.71
N THR A 114 3.42 2.74 -11.41
CA THR A 114 2.67 3.84 -10.82
C THR A 114 3.59 4.86 -10.15
N THR A 115 3.05 6.01 -9.74
CA THR A 115 3.78 7.02 -8.95
C THR A 115 4.33 6.47 -7.62
N GLU A 116 3.83 5.32 -7.14
CA GLU A 116 4.33 4.62 -5.95
C GLU A 116 5.51 3.66 -6.22
N ASN A 117 5.83 3.36 -7.49
CA ASN A 117 6.82 2.35 -7.83
C ASN A 117 8.19 2.96 -8.18
N THR A 118 9.26 2.33 -7.68
CA THR A 118 10.60 2.46 -8.27
C THR A 118 10.69 1.59 -9.52
N ILE A 119 11.28 2.12 -10.60
CA ILE A 119 11.41 1.42 -11.88
C ILE A 119 12.84 0.94 -12.04
N THR A 120 13.03 -0.34 -12.33
CA THR A 120 14.34 -0.90 -12.66
C THR A 120 14.49 -0.96 -14.17
N PHE A 121 15.54 -0.33 -14.71
CA PHE A 121 15.90 -0.34 -16.11
C PHE A 121 17.03 -1.33 -16.36
N PHE A 122 16.96 -2.02 -17.50
CA PHE A 122 17.90 -3.05 -17.89
C PHE A 122 18.39 -2.82 -19.32
N CYS A 123 19.66 -3.09 -19.58
CA CYS A 123 20.23 -3.08 -20.93
C CYS A 123 21.37 -4.08 -21.04
N ASN A 124 21.37 -4.91 -22.09
CA ASN A 124 22.54 -5.71 -22.44
C ASN A 124 23.54 -4.82 -23.18
N VAL A 125 24.79 -4.83 -22.76
CA VAL A 125 25.89 -4.10 -23.40
C VAL A 125 27.06 -5.05 -23.60
N SER A 126 27.60 -5.06 -24.81
CA SER A 126 28.77 -5.85 -25.18
C SER A 126 29.69 -5.02 -26.06
N ASP A 127 30.99 -5.23 -25.95
CA ASP A 127 31.99 -4.55 -26.76
C ASP A 127 33.19 -5.48 -27.04
N ASP A 128 34.03 -5.12 -28.01
CA ASP A 128 35.29 -5.82 -28.31
C ASP A 128 36.44 -5.41 -27.37
N SER A 129 36.27 -4.35 -26.57
CA SER A 129 37.13 -3.98 -25.45
C SER A 129 36.35 -3.90 -24.11
N ASP A 130 36.99 -3.37 -23.07
CA ASP A 130 36.36 -3.21 -21.75
C ASP A 130 35.36 -2.04 -21.76
N ILE A 131 34.26 -2.17 -21.01
CA ILE A 131 33.28 -1.10 -20.85
C ILE A 131 33.70 -0.16 -19.72
N ASP A 132 33.90 1.13 -20.04
CA ASP A 132 34.22 2.18 -19.05
C ASP A 132 32.99 2.60 -18.26
N SER A 133 31.87 2.89 -18.94
CA SER A 133 30.64 3.31 -18.27
C SER A 133 29.37 2.95 -19.04
N VAL A 134 28.30 2.71 -18.30
CA VAL A 134 26.94 2.59 -18.82
C VAL A 134 26.03 3.49 -18.00
N ILE A 135 25.32 4.40 -18.67
CA ILE A 135 24.53 5.44 -18.03
C ILE A 135 23.11 5.42 -18.60
N LEU A 136 22.12 5.33 -17.71
CA LEU A 136 20.74 5.62 -18.02
C LEU A 136 20.54 7.13 -18.03
N TYR A 137 19.99 7.65 -19.13
CA TYR A 137 19.47 9.00 -19.20
C TYR A 137 17.94 8.92 -19.22
N TYR A 138 17.27 9.68 -18.34
CA TYR A 138 15.82 9.77 -18.34
C TYR A 138 15.34 11.19 -18.05
N LYS A 139 14.10 11.49 -18.43
CA LYS A 139 13.44 12.76 -18.10
C LYS A 139 11.92 12.64 -18.08
N THR A 140 11.30 13.39 -17.18
CA THR A 140 9.84 13.62 -17.11
C THR A 140 9.45 14.94 -17.77
N ASP A 141 10.37 15.91 -17.76
CA ASP A 141 10.20 17.27 -18.30
C ASP A 141 11.24 17.54 -19.42
N ASP A 142 11.80 18.75 -19.46
CA ASP A 142 12.73 19.17 -20.51
C ASP A 142 14.16 18.68 -20.28
N ASP A 143 14.61 18.63 -19.02
CA ASP A 143 16.01 18.35 -18.65
C ASP A 143 16.28 16.86 -18.43
N TRP A 144 17.40 16.37 -18.99
CA TRP A 144 17.87 15.00 -18.79
C TRP A 144 18.58 14.82 -17.45
N VAL A 145 18.21 13.75 -16.75
CA VAL A 145 18.89 13.24 -15.56
C VAL A 145 19.66 11.99 -15.93
N SER A 146 20.85 11.80 -15.35
CA SER A 146 21.69 10.62 -15.58
C SER A 146 21.87 9.79 -14.31
N LEU A 147 21.87 8.46 -14.48
CA LEU A 147 22.18 7.48 -13.43
C LEU A 147 23.13 6.42 -13.97
N GLU A 148 24.18 6.13 -13.22
CA GLU A 148 25.13 5.07 -13.55
C GLU A 148 24.51 3.69 -13.36
N MET A 149 24.67 2.81 -14.36
CA MET A 149 24.17 1.45 -14.33
C MET A 149 25.26 0.49 -13.87
N THR A 150 24.89 -0.46 -13.01
CA THR A 150 25.81 -1.51 -12.55
C THR A 150 25.63 -2.77 -13.37
N GLY A 151 26.74 -3.31 -13.89
CA GLY A 151 26.75 -4.47 -14.77
C GLY A 151 27.11 -5.79 -14.08
N ASN A 152 26.51 -6.89 -14.54
CA ASN A 152 26.95 -8.26 -14.27
C ASN A 152 26.81 -9.10 -15.56
N GLU A 153 27.90 -9.72 -16.02
CA GLU A 153 27.93 -10.56 -17.24
C GLU A 153 27.29 -9.90 -18.49
N GLY A 154 27.52 -8.59 -18.68
CA GLY A 154 27.01 -7.83 -19.83
C GLY A 154 25.57 -7.30 -19.67
N LEU A 155 24.84 -7.69 -18.61
CA LEU A 155 23.55 -7.09 -18.26
C LEU A 155 23.77 -5.96 -17.26
N TYR A 156 23.41 -4.73 -17.65
CA TYR A 156 23.47 -3.55 -16.80
C TYR A 156 22.09 -3.17 -16.29
N GLN A 157 22.01 -2.75 -15.03
CA GLN A 157 20.75 -2.30 -14.42
C GLN A 157 20.91 -1.08 -13.50
N VAL A 158 19.84 -0.32 -13.36
CA VAL A 158 19.72 0.79 -12.39
C VAL A 158 18.25 1.02 -12.02
N THR A 159 18.00 1.65 -10.88
CA THR A 159 16.64 2.04 -10.46
C THR A 159 16.46 3.55 -10.55
N ALA A 160 15.28 4.00 -11.01
CA ALA A 160 14.87 5.41 -11.01
C ALA A 160 13.45 5.56 -10.46
N GLY A 161 13.15 6.72 -9.88
CA GLY A 161 11.89 6.99 -9.17
C GLY A 161 11.95 6.67 -7.67
N PRO A 162 10.81 6.60 -6.97
CA PRO A 162 9.45 6.83 -7.48
C PRO A 162 9.25 8.24 -8.05
N PHE A 163 8.34 8.36 -9.02
CA PHE A 163 8.05 9.63 -9.69
C PHE A 163 6.87 10.33 -9.01
N GLU A 164 6.99 11.62 -8.71
CA GLU A 164 5.98 12.37 -7.95
C GLU A 164 4.67 12.60 -8.72
N VAL A 165 4.69 12.52 -10.05
CA VAL A 165 3.54 12.84 -10.92
C VAL A 165 3.39 11.77 -11.99
N ALA A 166 2.16 11.35 -12.26
CA ALA A 166 1.84 10.49 -13.39
C ALA A 166 2.11 11.19 -14.72
N GLY A 167 2.65 10.47 -15.69
CA GLY A 167 3.04 11.05 -16.96
C GLY A 167 3.96 10.18 -17.80
N THR A 168 4.57 10.79 -18.82
CA THR A 168 5.50 10.10 -19.70
C THR A 168 6.93 10.32 -19.23
N VAL A 169 7.69 9.24 -19.08
CA VAL A 169 9.14 9.30 -18.85
C VAL A 169 9.84 8.87 -20.14
N PHE A 170 10.66 9.76 -20.69
CA PHE A 170 11.54 9.44 -21.82
C PHE A 170 12.88 8.93 -21.29
N TYR A 171 13.45 7.91 -21.93
CA TYR A 171 14.72 7.36 -21.51
C TYR A 171 15.55 6.78 -22.67
N TYR A 172 16.87 6.75 -22.50
CA TYR A 172 17.79 5.99 -23.34
C TYR A 172 19.01 5.57 -22.52
N VAL A 173 19.77 4.59 -23.02
CA VAL A 173 21.01 4.13 -22.39
C VAL A 173 22.19 4.52 -23.27
N ARG A 174 23.26 5.03 -22.67
CA ARG A 174 24.55 5.31 -23.33
C ARG A 174 25.63 4.45 -22.69
N ALA A 175 26.49 3.88 -23.53
CA ALA A 175 27.68 3.18 -23.11
C ALA A 175 28.93 3.80 -23.74
N VAL A 176 30.01 3.81 -22.97
CA VAL A 176 31.35 4.25 -23.37
C VAL A 176 32.33 3.11 -23.07
N ASP A 177 33.19 2.77 -24.02
CA ASP A 177 34.26 1.79 -23.84
C ASP A 177 35.51 2.44 -23.17
N ASP A 178 36.50 1.61 -22.84
CA ASP A 178 37.78 2.04 -22.26
C ASP A 178 38.67 2.85 -23.23
N THR A 179 38.28 2.95 -24.50
CA THR A 179 38.98 3.71 -25.54
C THR A 179 38.35 5.07 -25.84
N GLY A 180 37.18 5.34 -25.23
CA GLY A 180 36.40 6.56 -25.39
C GLY A 180 35.41 6.55 -26.56
N LEU A 181 35.21 5.40 -27.22
CA LEU A 181 34.15 5.20 -28.19
C LEU A 181 32.81 5.00 -27.49
N GLU A 182 31.76 5.55 -28.08
CA GLU A 182 30.44 5.61 -27.45
C GLU A 182 29.31 5.28 -28.41
N ASN A 183 28.25 4.71 -27.84
CA ASN A 183 27.01 4.43 -28.52
C ASN A 183 25.81 4.65 -27.60
N SER A 184 24.62 4.78 -28.17
CA SER A 184 23.38 4.98 -27.42
C SER A 184 22.21 4.24 -28.05
N THR A 185 21.25 3.84 -27.23
CA THR A 185 19.97 3.34 -27.73
C THR A 185 19.14 4.47 -28.33
N ASN A 186 18.06 4.13 -29.04
CA ASN A 186 17.00 5.08 -29.32
C ASN A 186 16.40 5.63 -28.02
N ILE A 187 15.70 6.76 -28.11
CA ILE A 187 14.85 7.26 -27.03
C ILE A 187 13.56 6.45 -27.02
N TYR A 188 13.27 5.87 -25.86
CA TYR A 188 12.03 5.15 -25.56
C TYR A 188 11.19 5.96 -24.58
N GLN A 189 9.93 5.58 -24.44
CA GLN A 189 9.02 6.19 -23.49
C GLN A 189 8.31 5.13 -22.65
N ILE A 190 8.07 5.45 -21.39
CA ILE A 190 7.20 4.69 -20.48
C ILE A 190 6.11 5.61 -19.95
N THR A 191 4.96 5.04 -19.61
CA THR A 191 3.88 5.79 -18.95
C THR A 191 3.83 5.37 -17.49
N VAL A 192 3.97 6.35 -16.60
CA VAL A 192 3.74 6.21 -15.16
C VAL A 192 2.31 6.62 -14.87
N PHE A 193 1.55 5.74 -14.22
CA PHE A 193 0.14 5.96 -13.88
C PHE A 193 -0.03 6.47 -12.45
N GLU A 194 -1.14 7.12 -12.16
CA GLU A 194 -1.57 7.22 -10.76
C GLU A 194 -2.00 5.83 -10.29
N PRO A 195 -1.68 5.42 -9.04
CA PRO A 195 -2.22 4.21 -8.47
C PRO A 195 -3.74 4.29 -8.53
N GLN A 196 -4.36 3.22 -9.04
CA GLN A 196 -5.82 3.14 -9.04
C GLN A 196 -6.30 3.09 -7.60
N PRO A 197 -7.31 3.90 -7.21
CA PRO A 197 -7.86 3.82 -5.87
C PRO A 197 -8.36 2.39 -5.64
N VAL A 198 -7.93 1.78 -4.52
CA VAL A 198 -8.41 0.47 -4.13
C VAL A 198 -9.92 0.56 -3.94
N LEU A 199 -10.67 -0.26 -4.68
CA LEU A 199 -12.11 -0.35 -4.49
C LEU A 199 -12.36 -0.98 -3.12
N THR A 200 -12.90 -0.19 -2.19
CA THR A 200 -13.20 -0.63 -0.83
C THR A 200 -14.68 -0.90 -0.65
N VAL A 201 -15.01 -1.76 0.31
CA VAL A 201 -16.37 -2.04 0.74
C VAL A 201 -17.08 -0.76 1.17
N ARG A 202 -16.42 0.12 1.93
CA ARG A 202 -16.97 1.44 2.28
C ARG A 202 -17.32 2.25 1.04
N TYR A 203 -16.41 2.38 0.08
CA TYR A 203 -16.65 3.16 -1.13
C TYR A 203 -17.85 2.62 -1.92
N ILE A 204 -17.94 1.29 -2.09
CA ILE A 204 -19.09 0.64 -2.74
C ILE A 204 -20.39 0.98 -2.02
N ARG A 205 -20.41 0.90 -0.68
CA ARG A 205 -21.62 1.15 0.12
C ARG A 205 -22.06 2.61 0.06
N GLU A 206 -21.13 3.55 0.06
CA GLU A 206 -21.42 4.98 -0.08
C GLU A 206 -21.95 5.33 -1.49
N HIS A 207 -21.71 4.46 -2.48
CA HIS A 207 -22.14 4.62 -3.88
C HIS A 207 -23.01 3.44 -4.34
N TRP A 208 -23.84 2.89 -3.45
CA TRP A 208 -24.56 1.64 -3.69
C TRP A 208 -25.38 1.63 -4.99
N ASP A 209 -26.05 2.74 -5.32
CA ASP A 209 -26.86 2.88 -6.54
C ASP A 209 -26.05 2.67 -7.83
N GLU A 210 -24.73 2.89 -7.79
CA GLU A 210 -23.84 2.69 -8.93
C GLU A 210 -23.42 1.22 -9.04
N TYR A 211 -23.28 0.51 -7.92
CA TYR A 211 -22.67 -0.82 -7.85
C TYR A 211 -23.67 -1.97 -7.68
N ALA A 212 -24.89 -1.71 -7.23
CA ALA A 212 -25.90 -2.74 -7.02
C ALA A 212 -26.12 -3.59 -8.30
N GLY A 213 -26.05 -4.92 -8.15
CA GLY A 213 -26.16 -5.88 -9.23
C GLY A 213 -24.90 -6.05 -10.09
N GLN A 214 -23.82 -5.30 -9.83
CA GLN A 214 -22.54 -5.50 -10.53
C GLN A 214 -21.74 -6.65 -9.91
N THR A 215 -20.91 -7.29 -10.75
CA THR A 215 -19.87 -8.21 -10.29
C THR A 215 -18.62 -7.41 -9.91
N VAL A 216 -18.14 -7.57 -8.68
CA VAL A 216 -16.93 -6.91 -8.17
C VAL A 216 -15.94 -7.93 -7.63
N THR A 217 -14.66 -7.57 -7.64
CA THR A 217 -13.58 -8.32 -6.98
C THR A 217 -13.05 -7.49 -5.82
N LEU A 218 -13.05 -8.08 -4.61
CA LEU A 218 -12.66 -7.42 -3.37
C LEU A 218 -11.67 -8.28 -2.59
N ASN A 219 -10.81 -7.61 -1.82
CA ASN A 219 -9.90 -8.26 -0.89
C ASN A 219 -10.32 -7.95 0.55
N GLY A 220 -10.30 -8.95 1.42
CA GLY A 220 -10.55 -8.75 2.84
C GLY A 220 -10.36 -10.01 3.66
N VAL A 221 -10.62 -9.90 4.97
CA VAL A 221 -10.44 -10.99 5.92
C VAL A 221 -11.79 -11.48 6.40
N VAL A 222 -12.00 -12.80 6.37
CA VAL A 222 -13.21 -13.44 6.88
C VAL A 222 -13.32 -13.20 8.39
N THR A 223 -14.41 -12.57 8.80
CA THR A 223 -14.71 -12.18 10.19
C THR A 223 -15.56 -13.24 10.89
N ILE A 224 -16.50 -13.84 10.16
CA ILE A 224 -17.26 -15.02 10.57
C ILE A 224 -17.27 -16.02 9.43
N GLY A 225 -16.78 -17.23 9.68
CA GLY A 225 -16.65 -18.28 8.68
C GLY A 225 -17.96 -18.98 8.31
N SER A 226 -17.86 -19.85 7.31
CA SER A 226 -18.93 -20.76 6.89
C SER A 226 -19.23 -21.78 7.99
N ASN A 227 -20.45 -22.33 8.03
CA ASN A 227 -20.90 -23.28 9.06
C ASN A 227 -20.98 -22.74 10.50
N ILE A 228 -20.81 -21.42 10.70
CA ILE A 228 -20.90 -20.80 12.03
C ILE A 228 -22.31 -20.29 12.32
N LEU A 229 -22.81 -19.35 11.52
CA LEU A 229 -24.15 -18.77 11.70
C LEU A 229 -25.26 -19.67 11.13
N ARG A 230 -24.93 -20.44 10.10
CA ARG A 230 -25.82 -21.34 9.34
C ARG A 230 -25.03 -22.56 8.91
N THR A 231 -25.66 -23.74 8.91
CA THR A 231 -25.01 -25.03 8.59
C THR A 231 -25.57 -25.68 7.32
N ASP A 232 -26.59 -25.08 6.72
CA ASP A 232 -27.33 -25.56 5.56
C ASP A 232 -27.03 -24.75 4.28
N PHE A 233 -26.52 -23.53 4.43
CA PHE A 233 -26.05 -22.65 3.37
C PHE A 233 -24.93 -21.73 3.91
N THR A 234 -24.22 -21.05 3.02
CA THR A 234 -23.18 -20.09 3.43
C THR A 234 -23.80 -18.73 3.76
N SER A 235 -23.60 -18.29 4.99
CA SER A 235 -23.67 -16.89 5.41
C SER A 235 -22.43 -16.61 6.25
N ALA A 236 -21.35 -16.30 5.54
CA ALA A 236 -20.07 -15.91 6.11
C ALA A 236 -19.91 -14.40 5.96
N TYR A 237 -19.07 -13.76 6.75
CA TYR A 237 -18.80 -12.32 6.63
C TYR A 237 -17.32 -12.08 6.45
N PHE A 238 -16.97 -11.06 5.68
CA PHE A 238 -15.60 -10.59 5.54
C PHE A 238 -15.55 -9.06 5.64
N GLN A 239 -14.38 -8.54 6.03
CA GLN A 239 -14.14 -7.11 6.19
C GLN A 239 -12.85 -6.72 5.49
N ASP A 240 -12.88 -5.60 4.77
CA ASP A 240 -11.71 -5.05 4.10
C ASP A 240 -10.99 -4.00 4.98
N ILE A 241 -9.94 -3.39 4.41
CA ILE A 241 -9.14 -2.37 5.08
C ILE A 241 -9.92 -1.09 5.44
N SER A 242 -11.13 -0.89 4.91
CA SER A 242 -11.96 0.27 5.21
C SER A 242 -12.79 0.12 6.49
N GLY A 243 -12.74 -1.06 7.13
CA GLY A 243 -13.51 -1.38 8.33
C GLY A 243 -14.99 -1.63 8.04
N ARG A 244 -15.33 -1.98 6.79
CA ARG A 244 -16.68 -2.35 6.36
C ARG A 244 -16.66 -3.74 5.75
N GLY A 245 -17.78 -4.44 5.90
CA GLY A 245 -17.92 -5.81 5.42
C GLY A 245 -19.21 -6.06 4.65
N PHE A 246 -19.25 -7.23 4.03
CA PHE A 246 -20.42 -7.80 3.36
C PHE A 246 -20.63 -9.25 3.83
N ASN A 247 -21.87 -9.71 3.76
CA ASN A 247 -22.19 -11.13 3.82
C ASN A 247 -21.74 -11.81 2.51
N LEU A 248 -21.22 -13.02 2.62
CA LEU A 248 -20.94 -13.94 1.52
C LEU A 248 -22.05 -14.97 1.51
N TYR A 249 -22.95 -14.85 0.54
CA TYR A 249 -24.11 -15.72 0.42
C TYR A 249 -23.89 -16.78 -0.65
N SER A 250 -24.14 -18.03 -0.29
CA SER A 250 -24.24 -19.13 -1.25
C SER A 250 -25.27 -20.14 -0.79
N GLY A 251 -26.12 -20.62 -1.71
CA GLY A 251 -27.07 -21.69 -1.44
C GLY A 251 -26.41 -23.05 -1.14
N SER A 252 -25.08 -23.14 -1.23
CA SER A 252 -24.28 -24.29 -0.81
C SER A 252 -23.36 -23.91 0.35
N VAL A 253 -22.96 -24.91 1.13
CA VAL A 253 -21.96 -24.75 2.18
C VAL A 253 -20.56 -24.65 1.55
N THR A 254 -19.79 -23.65 1.96
CA THR A 254 -18.39 -23.44 1.61
C THR A 254 -17.48 -23.73 2.82
N ASP A 255 -16.17 -23.56 2.65
CA ASP A 255 -15.16 -23.81 3.69
C ASP A 255 -14.30 -22.56 3.92
N LEU A 256 -14.95 -21.46 4.33
CA LEU A 256 -14.28 -20.22 4.73
C LEU A 256 -14.12 -20.19 6.25
N GLN A 257 -12.93 -19.90 6.75
CA GLN A 257 -12.61 -19.85 8.17
C GLN A 257 -12.30 -18.41 8.61
N LYS A 258 -12.56 -18.09 9.88
CA LYS A 258 -12.17 -16.78 10.46
C LYS A 258 -10.67 -16.56 10.29
N GLY A 259 -10.29 -15.35 9.86
CA GLY A 259 -8.90 -14.99 9.63
C GLY A 259 -8.34 -15.44 8.27
N ASP A 260 -9.14 -16.07 7.41
CA ASP A 260 -8.77 -16.26 6.01
C ASP A 260 -8.78 -14.89 5.32
N SER A 261 -7.62 -14.49 4.78
CA SER A 261 -7.51 -13.39 3.84
C SER A 261 -7.87 -13.92 2.46
N ILE A 262 -8.87 -13.32 1.83
CA ILE A 262 -9.46 -13.79 0.58
C ILE A 262 -9.48 -12.70 -0.47
N GLU A 263 -9.28 -13.10 -1.73
CA GLU A 263 -9.78 -12.38 -2.90
C GLU A 263 -11.12 -13.01 -3.29
N VAL A 264 -12.20 -12.23 -3.26
CA VAL A 264 -13.56 -12.69 -3.53
C VAL A 264 -14.15 -11.93 -4.70
N THR A 265 -14.71 -12.67 -5.67
CA THR A 265 -15.45 -12.11 -6.81
C THR A 265 -16.88 -12.59 -6.76
N GLY A 266 -17.86 -11.67 -6.74
CA GLY A 266 -19.28 -11.99 -6.64
C GLY A 266 -20.19 -10.84 -7.08
N ILE A 267 -21.50 -11.08 -7.10
CA ILE A 267 -22.54 -10.10 -7.48
C ILE A 267 -23.01 -9.36 -6.22
N LEU A 268 -22.99 -8.04 -6.25
CA LEU A 268 -23.50 -7.20 -5.15
C LEU A 268 -25.02 -7.19 -5.11
N GLU A 269 -25.60 -7.63 -3.99
CA GLU A 269 -27.05 -7.65 -3.76
C GLU A 269 -27.39 -7.12 -2.37
N GLU A 270 -28.61 -6.61 -2.22
CA GLU A 270 -29.20 -6.31 -0.91
C GLU A 270 -30.42 -7.21 -0.71
N TYR A 271 -30.40 -8.03 0.33
CA TYR A 271 -31.49 -8.92 0.67
C TYR A 271 -31.99 -8.68 2.09
N ASN A 272 -33.22 -8.16 2.21
CA ASN A 272 -33.84 -7.80 3.49
C ASN A 272 -32.97 -6.89 4.38
N GLY A 273 -32.25 -5.94 3.78
CA GLY A 273 -31.37 -5.02 4.48
C GLY A 273 -29.97 -5.55 4.78
N THR A 274 -29.62 -6.76 4.34
CA THR A 274 -28.25 -7.27 4.38
C THR A 274 -27.56 -7.03 3.05
N TYR A 275 -26.39 -6.39 3.08
CA TYR A 275 -25.55 -6.23 1.90
C TYR A 275 -24.68 -7.48 1.72
N GLU A 276 -24.75 -8.08 0.53
CA GLU A 276 -24.10 -9.36 0.28
C GLU A 276 -23.46 -9.49 -1.10
N LEU A 277 -22.48 -10.39 -1.18
CA LEU A 277 -21.98 -10.95 -2.43
C LEU A 277 -22.62 -12.33 -2.63
N SER A 278 -23.42 -12.46 -3.69
CA SER A 278 -23.96 -13.73 -4.15
C SER A 278 -23.18 -14.26 -5.37
N ASP A 279 -23.44 -15.52 -5.75
CA ASP A 279 -22.74 -16.23 -6.85
C ASP A 279 -21.21 -16.04 -6.82
N PHE A 280 -20.63 -16.08 -5.61
CA PHE A 280 -19.25 -15.69 -5.41
C PHE A 280 -18.27 -16.86 -5.60
N THR A 281 -17.05 -16.52 -6.00
CA THR A 281 -15.87 -17.38 -5.89
C THR A 281 -14.84 -16.69 -5.01
N ALA A 282 -14.18 -17.46 -4.12
CA ALA A 282 -13.18 -16.93 -3.20
C ALA A 282 -11.88 -17.72 -3.29
N GLN A 283 -10.76 -17.01 -3.41
CA GLN A 283 -9.41 -17.55 -3.33
C GLN A 283 -8.78 -17.15 -2.00
N VAL A 284 -8.36 -18.12 -1.20
CA VAL A 284 -7.60 -17.86 0.04
C VAL A 284 -6.17 -17.46 -0.32
N LEU A 285 -5.78 -16.26 0.09
CA LEU A 285 -4.44 -15.67 -0.11
C LEU A 285 -3.53 -15.96 1.09
N ALA A 286 -4.08 -15.93 2.31
CA ALA A 286 -3.38 -16.22 3.55
C ALA A 286 -4.37 -16.66 4.64
N ILE A 287 -3.87 -17.32 5.69
CA ILE A 287 -4.66 -17.81 6.83
C ILE A 287 -4.19 -17.17 8.13
N ASN A 288 -5.06 -17.13 9.15
CA ASN A 288 -4.80 -16.53 10.47
C ASN A 288 -4.35 -15.06 10.40
N VAL A 289 -4.89 -14.31 9.45
CA VAL A 289 -4.66 -12.87 9.33
C VAL A 289 -5.55 -12.11 10.32
N PRO A 290 -5.02 -11.12 11.07
CA PRO A 290 -5.85 -10.27 11.92
C PRO A 290 -6.93 -9.55 11.11
N ILE A 291 -8.13 -9.43 11.67
CA ILE A 291 -9.23 -8.67 11.04
C ILE A 291 -8.80 -7.19 10.95
N PRO A 292 -8.84 -6.57 9.76
CA PRO A 292 -8.41 -5.19 9.58
C PRO A 292 -9.45 -4.20 10.12
N ALA A 293 -8.98 -3.01 10.51
CA ALA A 293 -9.83 -1.84 10.80
C ALA A 293 -11.05 -2.12 11.71
N VAL A 294 -10.82 -2.82 12.84
CA VAL A 294 -11.87 -3.09 13.84
C VAL A 294 -12.07 -1.84 14.70
N ASP A 295 -13.17 -1.13 14.46
CA ASP A 295 -13.55 0.05 15.23
C ASP A 295 -14.19 -0.35 16.57
N THR A 296 -13.97 0.45 17.61
CA THR A 296 -14.81 0.43 18.83
C THR A 296 -15.88 1.49 18.70
N VAL A 297 -17.15 1.11 18.86
CA VAL A 297 -18.30 1.97 18.54
C VAL A 297 -19.25 2.05 19.74
N ASP A 298 -19.66 3.27 20.08
CA ASP A 298 -20.71 3.51 21.08
C ASP A 298 -22.06 2.96 20.59
N ILE A 299 -22.84 2.37 21.49
CA ILE A 299 -24.07 1.66 21.09
C ILE A 299 -25.09 2.59 20.42
N GLU A 300 -25.16 3.86 20.81
CA GLU A 300 -26.03 4.85 20.17
C GLU A 300 -25.79 4.97 18.65
N ASN A 301 -24.55 4.86 18.18
CA ASN A 301 -24.26 4.97 16.74
C ASN A 301 -24.83 3.78 15.97
N LEU A 302 -24.78 2.58 16.56
CA LEU A 302 -25.37 1.38 15.97
C LEU A 302 -26.89 1.50 15.90
N VAL A 303 -27.51 2.10 16.91
CA VAL A 303 -28.97 2.27 16.98
C VAL A 303 -29.45 3.36 16.01
N ASN A 304 -28.74 4.50 15.93
CA ASN A 304 -29.15 5.63 15.12
C ASN A 304 -28.79 5.47 13.63
N TYR A 305 -27.70 4.76 13.32
CA TYR A 305 -27.18 4.59 11.96
C TYR A 305 -26.88 3.12 11.64
N PRO A 306 -27.85 2.20 11.81
CA PRO A 306 -27.60 0.76 11.75
C PRO A 306 -27.12 0.29 10.36
N SER A 307 -27.61 0.93 9.29
CA SER A 307 -27.22 0.64 7.90
C SER A 307 -25.78 1.02 7.58
N ASP A 308 -25.14 1.91 8.33
CA ASP A 308 -23.75 2.34 8.10
C ASP A 308 -22.74 1.28 8.57
N TYR A 309 -23.18 0.40 9.47
CA TYR A 309 -22.35 -0.63 10.10
C TYR A 309 -22.72 -2.05 9.68
N GLU A 310 -23.89 -2.28 9.06
CA GLU A 310 -24.34 -3.61 8.60
C GLU A 310 -23.22 -4.39 7.90
N GLY A 311 -23.04 -5.68 8.20
CA GLY A 311 -21.97 -6.52 7.65
C GLY A 311 -20.56 -6.25 8.19
N SER A 312 -20.36 -5.20 8.99
CA SER A 312 -19.04 -4.80 9.52
C SER A 312 -18.75 -5.45 10.86
N TYR A 313 -17.49 -5.83 11.08
CA TYR A 313 -16.98 -6.38 12.32
C TYR A 313 -16.36 -5.29 13.19
N LEU A 314 -16.96 -5.09 14.37
CA LEU A 314 -16.60 -4.01 15.30
C LEU A 314 -16.66 -4.49 16.74
N THR A 315 -16.22 -3.65 17.66
CA THR A 315 -16.25 -3.88 19.09
C THR A 315 -17.22 -2.92 19.77
N ILE A 316 -18.01 -3.43 20.71
CA ILE A 316 -18.79 -2.62 21.66
C ILE A 316 -18.37 -2.93 23.10
N HIS A 317 -18.58 -1.95 23.98
CA HIS A 317 -18.46 -2.10 25.42
C HIS A 317 -19.81 -1.82 26.09
N GLY A 318 -20.13 -2.57 27.13
CA GLY A 318 -21.34 -2.27 27.91
C GLY A 318 -21.60 -3.27 29.02
N THR A 319 -22.69 -3.06 29.75
CA THR A 319 -23.18 -3.95 30.79
C THR A 319 -24.22 -4.89 30.21
N VAL A 320 -24.18 -6.16 30.58
CA VAL A 320 -25.24 -7.11 30.26
C VAL A 320 -26.50 -6.72 31.02
N ALA A 321 -27.51 -6.23 30.31
CA ALA A 321 -28.78 -5.76 30.86
C ALA A 321 -29.81 -6.89 30.99
N GLU A 322 -29.93 -7.71 29.94
CA GLU A 322 -30.90 -8.79 29.85
C GLU A 322 -30.30 -9.98 29.09
N ARG A 323 -30.81 -11.17 29.35
CA ARG A 323 -30.40 -12.40 28.65
C ARG A 323 -31.57 -13.36 28.51
N ALA A 324 -31.72 -13.93 27.32
CA ALA A 324 -32.69 -14.97 27.02
C ALA A 324 -32.05 -16.06 26.14
N ASP A 325 -31.95 -17.27 26.68
CA ASP A 325 -31.26 -18.38 26.03
C ASP A 325 -32.20 -19.30 25.26
N ASN A 326 -31.67 -19.94 24.22
CA ASN A 326 -32.39 -20.89 23.36
C ASN A 326 -33.69 -20.34 22.73
N VAL A 327 -33.78 -19.03 22.53
CA VAL A 327 -34.88 -18.36 21.81
C VAL A 327 -34.57 -18.31 20.32
N GLY A 328 -35.43 -18.94 19.51
CA GLY A 328 -35.30 -18.94 18.05
C GLY A 328 -34.02 -19.60 17.53
N GLY A 329 -33.50 -20.63 18.23
CA GLY A 329 -32.27 -21.33 17.84
C GLY A 329 -30.97 -20.64 18.26
N GLY A 330 -31.02 -19.73 19.23
CA GLY A 330 -29.86 -19.02 19.75
C GLY A 330 -30.15 -18.34 21.08
N SER A 331 -29.21 -17.53 21.55
CA SER A 331 -29.36 -16.70 22.75
C SER A 331 -29.34 -15.22 22.35
N ASN A 332 -30.16 -14.42 23.02
CA ASN A 332 -30.17 -12.96 22.89
C ASN A 332 -29.65 -12.37 24.20
N VAL A 333 -28.56 -11.61 24.12
CA VAL A 333 -27.97 -10.90 25.26
C VAL A 333 -28.06 -9.42 24.97
N ILE A 334 -28.83 -8.68 25.76
CA ILE A 334 -28.93 -7.24 25.61
C ILE A 334 -27.78 -6.60 26.38
N VAL A 335 -26.98 -5.80 25.68
CA VAL A 335 -25.87 -5.03 26.24
C VAL A 335 -26.24 -3.55 26.17
N GLU A 336 -25.97 -2.83 27.24
CA GLU A 336 -26.25 -1.39 27.35
C GLU A 336 -25.05 -0.61 27.86
N ASP A 337 -24.85 0.59 27.33
CA ASP A 337 -23.91 1.58 27.81
C ASP A 337 -24.69 2.85 28.21
N VAL A 338 -23.99 3.97 28.45
CA VAL A 338 -24.63 5.24 28.82
C VAL A 338 -25.38 5.90 27.65
N THR A 339 -25.17 5.42 26.43
CA THR A 339 -25.65 6.00 25.17
C THR A 339 -26.84 5.22 24.60
N GLY A 340 -26.91 3.90 24.82
CA GLY A 340 -27.99 3.09 24.30
C GLY A 340 -27.90 1.61 24.67
N ARG A 341 -28.71 0.80 24.00
CA ARG A 341 -28.74 -0.66 24.16
C ARG A 341 -28.86 -1.38 22.83
N THR A 342 -28.21 -2.52 22.70
CA THR A 342 -28.30 -3.37 21.49
C THR A 342 -28.34 -4.85 21.86
N THR A 343 -28.81 -5.68 20.93
CA THR A 343 -28.86 -7.14 21.11
C THR A 343 -27.61 -7.78 20.52
N VAL A 344 -26.93 -8.59 21.33
CA VAL A 344 -25.92 -9.55 20.88
C VAL A 344 -26.60 -10.90 20.67
N ARG A 345 -26.56 -11.38 19.43
CA ARG A 345 -27.16 -12.62 18.97
C ARG A 345 -26.09 -13.71 18.87
N ILE A 346 -26.30 -14.80 19.60
CA ILE A 346 -25.42 -15.97 19.62
C ILE A 346 -26.21 -17.18 19.10
N TRP A 347 -25.94 -17.64 17.87
CA TRP A 347 -26.65 -18.81 17.33
C TRP A 347 -26.17 -20.11 17.98
N ASN A 348 -27.08 -21.07 18.17
CA ASN A 348 -26.69 -22.38 18.70
C ASN A 348 -25.76 -23.15 17.75
N SER A 349 -25.76 -22.81 16.45
CA SER A 349 -24.82 -23.36 15.47
C SER A 349 -23.38 -22.91 15.69
N THR A 350 -23.15 -21.78 16.36
CA THR A 350 -21.79 -21.30 16.63
C THR A 350 -21.06 -22.16 17.66
N ASN A 351 -21.81 -22.88 18.51
CA ASN A 351 -21.31 -23.55 19.70
C ASN A 351 -20.54 -22.63 20.68
N ALA A 352 -20.65 -21.29 20.52
CA ALA A 352 -19.95 -20.35 21.38
C ALA A 352 -20.49 -20.39 22.82
N LEU A 353 -21.82 -20.55 22.97
CA LEU A 353 -22.49 -20.62 24.27
C LEU A 353 -23.29 -21.93 24.44
N TYR A 354 -24.28 -22.16 23.58
CA TYR A 354 -25.06 -23.41 23.51
C TYR A 354 -24.87 -24.05 22.14
N ASN A 355 -25.04 -25.38 22.06
CA ASN A 355 -25.10 -26.10 20.79
C ASN A 355 -26.54 -26.23 20.26
N SER A 356 -26.72 -26.77 19.05
CA SER A 356 -28.05 -26.96 18.41
C SER A 356 -29.03 -27.84 19.20
N LEU A 357 -28.58 -28.57 20.22
CA LEU A 357 -29.44 -29.34 21.14
C LEU A 357 -29.82 -28.55 22.41
N GLY A 358 -29.39 -27.29 22.52
CA GLY A 358 -29.59 -26.44 23.69
C GLY A 358 -28.72 -26.79 24.89
N VAL A 359 -27.62 -27.52 24.67
CA VAL A 359 -26.68 -27.92 25.72
C VAL A 359 -25.56 -26.89 25.81
N LEU A 360 -25.29 -26.41 27.03
CA LEU A 360 -24.23 -25.44 27.31
C LEU A 360 -22.87 -26.01 26.86
N GLN A 361 -22.10 -25.20 26.14
CA GLN A 361 -20.77 -25.54 25.61
C GLN A 361 -19.64 -24.79 26.31
N ASN A 362 -19.91 -23.58 26.82
CA ASN A 362 -18.88 -22.72 27.41
C ASN A 362 -19.36 -22.10 28.74
N GLU A 363 -18.91 -22.67 29.85
CA GLU A 363 -19.24 -22.20 31.21
C GLU A 363 -18.60 -20.83 31.53
N GLU A 364 -17.45 -20.51 30.94
CA GLU A 364 -16.79 -19.21 31.15
C GLU A 364 -17.58 -18.09 30.47
N LEU A 365 -17.98 -18.28 29.21
CA LEU A 365 -18.82 -17.33 28.49
C LEU A 365 -20.21 -17.21 29.14
N ASP A 366 -20.79 -18.32 29.61
CA ASP A 366 -22.04 -18.31 30.36
C ASP A 366 -21.96 -17.41 31.61
N THR A 367 -20.89 -17.57 32.37
CA THR A 367 -20.61 -16.74 33.55
C THR A 367 -20.41 -15.29 33.16
N LEU A 368 -19.62 -15.02 32.12
CA LEU A 368 -19.33 -13.67 31.62
C LEU A 368 -20.61 -12.93 31.21
N LEU A 369 -21.52 -13.59 30.49
CA LEU A 369 -22.75 -13.01 29.96
C LEU A 369 -23.91 -13.01 30.97
N THR A 370 -23.62 -13.03 32.28
CA THR A 370 -24.63 -12.85 33.34
C THR A 370 -24.97 -11.36 33.49
N VAL A 371 -26.25 -11.08 33.77
CA VAL A 371 -26.76 -9.72 33.99
C VAL A 371 -25.94 -8.97 35.05
N GLY A 372 -25.54 -7.74 34.72
CA GLY A 372 -24.73 -6.85 35.55
C GLY A 372 -23.23 -6.91 35.27
N ASN A 373 -22.73 -7.89 34.52
CA ASN A 373 -21.33 -7.93 34.12
C ASN A 373 -21.06 -6.93 32.98
N MET A 374 -19.88 -6.31 33.02
CA MET A 374 -19.39 -5.50 31.91
C MET A 374 -18.60 -6.34 30.92
N VAL A 375 -18.88 -6.17 29.64
CA VAL A 375 -18.40 -7.02 28.55
C VAL A 375 -17.89 -6.17 27.39
N GLU A 376 -16.82 -6.67 26.76
CA GLU A 376 -16.32 -6.23 25.47
C GLU A 376 -16.73 -7.30 24.48
N ILE A 377 -17.47 -6.92 23.45
CA ILE A 377 -17.99 -7.85 22.46
C ILE A 377 -17.60 -7.37 21.09
N SER A 378 -16.84 -8.20 20.39
CA SER A 378 -16.57 -8.04 18.96
C SER A 378 -17.49 -8.95 18.15
N GLY A 379 -18.04 -8.43 17.06
CA GLY A 379 -18.94 -9.21 16.21
C GLY A 379 -19.40 -8.43 15.00
N VAL A 380 -20.16 -9.11 14.14
CA VAL A 380 -20.68 -8.51 12.90
C VAL A 380 -22.00 -7.83 13.17
N VAL A 381 -22.16 -6.58 12.76
CA VAL A 381 -23.47 -5.91 12.81
C VAL A 381 -24.39 -6.49 11.75
N SER A 382 -25.62 -6.80 12.14
CA SER A 382 -26.69 -7.28 11.26
C SER A 382 -27.98 -6.55 11.60
N LEU A 383 -28.91 -6.48 10.65
CA LEU A 383 -30.25 -5.93 10.87
C LEU A 383 -31.25 -7.04 11.12
N TYR A 384 -32.06 -6.88 12.17
CA TYR A 384 -33.19 -7.76 12.44
C TYR A 384 -34.45 -6.93 12.65
N ASN A 385 -35.43 -7.08 11.75
CA ASN A 385 -36.64 -6.25 11.73
C ASN A 385 -36.37 -4.74 11.74
N GLY A 386 -35.26 -4.30 11.13
CA GLY A 386 -34.85 -2.90 11.06
C GLY A 386 -34.00 -2.42 12.24
N GLU A 387 -33.79 -3.25 13.26
CA GLU A 387 -32.96 -2.91 14.43
C GLU A 387 -31.56 -3.51 14.30
N ALA A 388 -30.53 -2.78 14.74
CA ALA A 388 -29.18 -3.31 14.81
C ALA A 388 -29.06 -4.40 15.89
N GLN A 389 -28.40 -5.48 15.51
CA GLN A 389 -27.90 -6.53 16.40
C GLN A 389 -26.45 -6.85 16.07
N ILE A 390 -25.72 -7.45 17.01
CA ILE A 390 -24.36 -7.93 16.81
C ILE A 390 -24.39 -9.46 16.77
N LEU A 391 -23.94 -10.05 15.67
CA LEU A 391 -23.75 -11.49 15.54
C LEU A 391 -22.40 -11.87 16.16
N LEU A 392 -22.46 -12.59 17.28
CA LEU A 392 -21.27 -13.16 17.92
C LEU A 392 -21.00 -14.55 17.33
N GLY A 393 -19.97 -14.64 16.51
CA GLY A 393 -19.58 -15.90 15.85
C GLY A 393 -18.79 -16.84 16.77
N TYR A 394 -17.98 -16.31 17.67
CA TYR A 394 -17.01 -17.09 18.45
C TYR A 394 -16.94 -16.64 19.90
N ALA A 395 -16.63 -17.57 20.79
CA ALA A 395 -16.60 -17.30 22.23
C ALA A 395 -15.46 -16.35 22.63
N GLU A 396 -14.30 -16.43 21.96
CA GLU A 396 -13.14 -15.57 22.26
C GLU A 396 -13.34 -14.09 21.92
N ASP A 397 -14.37 -13.77 21.14
CA ASP A 397 -14.72 -12.39 20.77
C ASP A 397 -15.59 -11.70 21.84
N ALA A 398 -15.94 -12.40 22.92
CA ALA A 398 -16.55 -11.83 24.10
C ALA A 398 -15.59 -11.92 25.29
N LYS A 399 -15.30 -10.77 25.92
CA LYS A 399 -14.34 -10.64 27.02
C LYS A 399 -14.94 -9.81 28.15
N ALA A 400 -14.39 -9.95 29.35
CA ALA A 400 -14.70 -9.01 30.42
C ALA A 400 -14.22 -7.62 30.02
N TYR A 401 -15.12 -6.64 30.00
CA TYR A 401 -14.75 -5.24 29.88
C TYR A 401 -14.65 -4.65 31.28
N ILE A 402 -13.50 -4.09 31.59
CA ILE A 402 -13.28 -3.44 32.87
C ILE A 402 -12.68 -2.08 32.52
N PRO A 403 -13.39 -0.97 32.79
CA PRO A 403 -12.87 0.36 32.53
C PRO A 403 -11.54 0.52 33.30
N GLY A 404 -10.42 0.70 32.58
CA GLY A 404 -9.09 0.90 33.18
C GLY A 404 -8.00 -0.08 32.71
N GLU A 405 -6.80 0.11 33.26
CA GLU A 405 -5.59 -0.69 32.97
C GLU A 405 -5.41 -1.82 34.00
N PRO A 406 -4.75 -2.95 33.69
CA PRO A 406 -4.43 -3.97 34.69
C PRO A 406 -3.71 -3.37 35.92
N GLY A 407 -4.18 -3.70 37.13
CA GLY A 407 -3.69 -3.12 38.38
C GLY A 407 -2.51 -3.89 38.97
N SER A 408 -1.71 -3.26 39.84
CA SER A 408 -0.49 -3.85 40.40
C SER A 408 -0.69 -4.63 41.72
N GLU A 409 -1.86 -5.24 41.94
CA GLU A 409 -2.23 -5.94 43.18
C GLU A 409 -2.04 -5.08 44.45
N CYS A 410 -2.35 -3.78 44.33
CA CYS A 410 -2.14 -2.79 45.38
C CYS A 410 -3.37 -1.92 45.60
N THR A 411 -3.47 -1.27 46.76
CA THR A 411 -4.47 -0.23 47.02
C THR A 411 -3.80 1.12 46.94
N LYS A 412 -4.18 1.92 45.93
CA LYS A 412 -3.58 3.22 45.67
C LYS A 412 -4.62 4.19 45.14
N LEU A 413 -4.57 5.43 45.57
CA LEU A 413 -5.47 6.50 45.17
C LEU A 413 -4.64 7.73 44.80
N THR A 414 -4.93 8.33 43.66
CA THR A 414 -4.30 9.58 43.21
C THR A 414 -5.37 10.53 42.72
N VAL A 415 -5.36 11.77 43.21
CA VAL A 415 -6.26 12.84 42.77
C VAL A 415 -5.44 13.90 42.05
N ALA A 416 -5.99 14.48 40.99
CA ALA A 416 -5.30 15.53 40.25
C ALA A 416 -4.91 16.70 41.19
N PRO A 417 -3.66 17.22 41.12
CA PRO A 417 -3.10 18.10 42.15
C PRO A 417 -3.49 19.57 41.96
N TYR A 418 -4.76 19.86 41.71
CA TYR A 418 -5.28 21.22 41.54
C TYR A 418 -6.70 21.35 42.10
N PRO A 419 -7.10 22.54 42.59
CA PRO A 419 -8.49 22.80 42.92
C PRO A 419 -9.36 22.86 41.67
N PHE A 420 -10.63 22.48 41.78
CA PHE A 420 -11.62 22.60 40.70
C PHE A 420 -12.85 23.39 41.16
N VAL A 421 -13.61 23.94 40.22
CA VAL A 421 -14.78 24.79 40.45
C VAL A 421 -16.06 24.14 39.87
N PRO A 422 -16.70 23.20 40.60
CA PRO A 422 -17.94 22.53 40.21
C PRO A 422 -19.06 23.44 39.71
N LYS A 423 -19.17 24.64 40.29
CA LYS A 423 -20.20 25.63 39.93
C LYS A 423 -20.09 26.10 38.46
N LEU A 424 -18.91 25.96 37.86
CA LEU A 424 -18.66 26.28 36.45
C LEU A 424 -18.72 25.06 35.53
N GLY A 425 -19.10 23.89 36.04
CA GLY A 425 -19.13 22.63 35.30
C GLY A 425 -17.78 21.90 35.25
N GLU A 426 -16.78 22.34 36.03
CA GLU A 426 -15.51 21.61 36.14
C GLU A 426 -15.70 20.30 36.91
N VAL A 427 -14.91 19.29 36.55
CA VAL A 427 -14.80 18.00 37.26
C VAL A 427 -13.35 17.76 37.64
N ILE A 428 -13.11 17.00 38.71
CA ILE A 428 -11.77 16.60 39.14
C ILE A 428 -11.48 15.16 38.75
N LYS A 429 -10.32 14.92 38.14
CA LYS A 429 -9.85 13.57 37.80
C LYS A 429 -9.24 12.87 39.00
N TYR A 430 -9.51 11.59 39.15
CA TYR A 430 -8.85 10.71 40.11
C TYR A 430 -8.63 9.32 39.52
N THR A 431 -7.63 8.63 40.05
CA THR A 431 -7.23 7.29 39.67
C THR A 431 -7.14 6.43 40.92
N TYR A 432 -7.65 5.21 40.88
CA TYR A 432 -7.51 4.25 41.98
C TYR A 432 -7.16 2.85 41.48
N GLU A 433 -6.32 2.17 42.27
CA GLU A 433 -5.94 0.78 42.09
C GLU A 433 -6.41 -0.03 43.29
N TYR A 434 -6.75 -1.30 43.04
CA TYR A 434 -7.13 -2.25 44.08
C TYR A 434 -6.64 -3.66 43.75
N PRO A 435 -6.33 -4.48 44.77
CA PRO A 435 -5.96 -5.88 44.57
C PRO A 435 -7.16 -6.74 44.16
N SER A 436 -6.86 -7.91 43.61
CA SER A 436 -7.86 -8.89 43.20
C SER A 436 -8.68 -9.43 44.38
N ASN A 437 -9.85 -9.98 44.05
CA ASN A 437 -10.79 -10.59 44.99
C ASN A 437 -11.15 -9.68 46.19
N CYS A 438 -11.41 -8.40 45.92
CA CYS A 438 -11.71 -7.39 46.94
C CYS A 438 -13.07 -6.71 46.72
N ARG A 439 -13.75 -6.36 47.80
CA ARG A 439 -14.76 -5.30 47.78
C ARG A 439 -14.04 -3.97 47.90
N VAL A 440 -14.29 -3.07 46.96
CA VAL A 440 -13.67 -1.74 46.90
C VAL A 440 -14.73 -0.70 47.18
N ILE A 441 -14.42 0.20 48.11
CA ILE A 441 -15.28 1.31 48.49
C ILE A 441 -14.48 2.60 48.45
N LEU A 442 -14.88 3.54 47.59
CA LEU A 442 -14.31 4.89 47.51
C LEU A 442 -15.35 5.90 47.98
N ARG A 443 -15.05 6.65 49.04
CA ARG A 443 -15.96 7.63 49.64
C ARG A 443 -15.32 9.00 49.77
N VAL A 444 -16.16 10.03 49.73
CA VAL A 444 -15.77 11.43 49.95
C VAL A 444 -16.22 11.88 51.34
N TYR A 445 -15.32 12.52 52.07
CA TYR A 445 -15.57 13.12 53.38
C TYR A 445 -15.15 14.59 53.38
N ASP A 446 -15.82 15.42 54.17
CA ASP A 446 -15.29 16.75 54.50
C ASP A 446 -14.21 16.68 55.60
N MET A 447 -13.54 17.81 55.87
CA MET A 447 -12.50 17.89 56.91
C MET A 447 -12.99 17.62 58.34
N SER A 448 -14.31 17.60 58.58
CA SER A 448 -14.89 17.20 59.88
C SER A 448 -15.15 15.70 59.96
N GLY A 449 -14.83 14.93 58.91
CA GLY A 449 -15.09 13.50 58.80
C GLY A 449 -16.54 13.17 58.46
N ARG A 450 -17.35 14.15 58.04
CA ARG A 450 -18.73 13.89 57.63
C ARG A 450 -18.75 13.33 56.20
N PHE A 451 -19.49 12.24 56.03
CA PHE A 451 -19.71 11.60 54.74
C PHE A 451 -20.44 12.54 53.76
N ILE A 452 -19.98 12.55 52.52
CA ILE A 452 -20.52 13.37 51.43
C ILE A 452 -21.17 12.51 50.35
N THR A 453 -20.41 11.55 49.79
CA THR A 453 -20.88 10.66 48.73
C THR A 453 -19.99 9.44 48.61
N THR A 454 -20.50 8.39 47.97
CA THR A 454 -19.76 7.21 47.52
C THR A 454 -19.49 7.35 46.02
N LEU A 455 -18.24 7.12 45.61
CA LEU A 455 -17.80 7.16 44.22
C LEU A 455 -17.63 5.75 43.63
N GLU A 456 -17.42 4.73 44.48
CA GLU A 456 -17.35 3.32 44.11
C GLU A 456 -17.77 2.48 45.32
N ASP A 457 -18.57 1.44 45.12
CA ASP A 457 -18.85 0.37 46.10
C ASP A 457 -19.21 -0.91 45.34
N ASN A 458 -18.20 -1.72 45.02
CA ASN A 458 -18.42 -2.93 44.24
C ASN A 458 -17.38 -4.02 44.56
N TYR A 459 -17.67 -5.25 44.15
CA TYR A 459 -16.74 -6.38 44.24
C TYR A 459 -15.98 -6.55 42.92
N PHE A 460 -14.67 -6.75 43.04
CA PHE A 460 -13.79 -7.01 41.90
C PHE A 460 -13.01 -8.31 42.10
N ALA A 461 -13.17 -9.24 41.17
CA ALA A 461 -12.47 -10.52 41.18
C ALA A 461 -10.98 -10.38 40.81
N LEU A 462 -10.63 -9.41 39.96
CA LEU A 462 -9.29 -9.15 39.44
C LEU A 462 -8.79 -7.75 39.85
N SER A 463 -7.47 -7.55 39.81
CA SER A 463 -6.80 -6.29 40.14
C SER A 463 -6.79 -5.34 38.95
N TRP A 464 -7.23 -4.09 39.15
CA TRP A 464 -7.32 -3.06 38.11
C TRP A 464 -6.91 -1.68 38.61
N LYS A 465 -6.54 -0.83 37.67
CA LYS A 465 -6.30 0.59 37.79
C LYS A 465 -7.39 1.34 37.03
N LYS A 466 -8.24 2.06 37.75
CA LYS A 466 -9.38 2.79 37.20
C LYS A 466 -9.15 4.30 37.22
N ASP A 467 -9.46 4.95 36.11
CA ASP A 467 -9.52 6.41 35.99
C ASP A 467 -10.99 6.86 36.01
N ASN A 468 -11.30 7.91 36.77
CA ASN A 468 -12.66 8.44 36.88
C ASN A 468 -12.65 9.95 37.25
N THR A 469 -13.84 10.56 37.31
CA THR A 469 -14.03 11.98 37.64
C THR A 469 -15.11 12.18 38.69
N TRP A 470 -14.99 13.26 39.46
CA TRP A 470 -16.03 13.71 40.39
C TRP A 470 -16.41 15.16 40.10
N ASP A 471 -17.69 15.47 40.13
CA ASP A 471 -18.25 16.78 39.77
C ASP A 471 -18.58 17.65 41.00
N GLY A 472 -18.14 17.24 42.19
CA GLY A 472 -18.35 18.02 43.42
C GLY A 472 -19.77 17.93 43.98
N ARG A 473 -20.53 16.89 43.65
CA ARG A 473 -21.87 16.66 44.19
C ARG A 473 -21.92 15.59 45.27
N ASN A 474 -22.93 15.69 46.13
CA ASN A 474 -23.30 14.69 47.13
C ASN A 474 -24.33 13.69 46.59
N GLU A 475 -24.73 12.71 47.42
CA GLU A 475 -25.76 11.69 47.10
C GLU A 475 -27.13 12.28 46.71
N LEU A 476 -27.43 13.53 47.08
CA LEU A 476 -28.66 14.23 46.72
C LEU A 476 -28.51 15.05 45.42
N ASN A 477 -27.43 14.84 44.69
CA ASN A 477 -27.05 15.56 43.47
C ASN A 477 -26.86 17.09 43.70
N GLN A 478 -26.54 17.48 44.94
CA GLN A 478 -26.31 18.88 45.31
C GLN A 478 -24.82 19.21 45.32
N LEU A 479 -24.46 20.37 44.78
CA LEU A 479 -23.11 20.91 44.88
C LEU A 479 -22.71 21.09 46.35
N VAL A 480 -21.55 20.57 46.73
CA VAL A 480 -21.01 20.79 48.07
C VAL A 480 -20.31 22.14 48.19
N SER A 481 -20.12 22.59 49.42
CA SER A 481 -19.50 23.89 49.69
C SER A 481 -18.02 23.91 49.27
N PRO A 482 -17.48 25.09 48.92
CA PRO A 482 -16.05 25.24 48.73
C PRO A 482 -15.26 24.86 49.98
N GLY A 483 -14.11 24.22 49.78
CA GLY A 483 -13.29 23.71 50.87
C GLY A 483 -12.46 22.49 50.49
N THR A 484 -11.76 21.94 51.48
CA THR A 484 -10.99 20.70 51.34
C THR A 484 -11.87 19.50 51.70
N TYR A 485 -11.73 18.43 50.93
CA TYR A 485 -12.37 17.14 51.11
C TYR A 485 -11.32 16.03 51.03
N LEU A 486 -11.68 14.84 51.52
CA LEU A 486 -10.84 13.65 51.49
C LEU A 486 -11.55 12.55 50.70
N PHE A 487 -10.88 12.01 49.71
CA PHE A 487 -11.24 10.73 49.12
C PHE A 487 -10.58 9.63 49.94
N HIS A 488 -11.37 8.66 50.38
CA HIS A 488 -10.92 7.52 51.17
C HIS A 488 -11.28 6.24 50.42
N LEU A 489 -10.25 5.53 49.96
CA LEU A 489 -10.33 4.26 49.29
C LEU A 489 -10.13 3.14 50.31
N GLU A 490 -11.01 2.16 50.31
CA GLU A 490 -10.93 0.93 51.09
C GLU A 490 -11.07 -0.27 50.17
N ALA A 491 -10.16 -1.24 50.28
CA ALA A 491 -10.22 -2.50 49.55
C ALA A 491 -10.12 -3.67 50.55
N THR A 492 -11.20 -4.45 50.68
CA THR A 492 -11.30 -5.59 51.60
C THR A 492 -11.33 -6.90 50.83
N ASN A 493 -10.33 -7.74 51.03
CA ASN A 493 -10.24 -9.05 50.38
C ASN A 493 -11.32 -9.99 50.90
N ARG A 494 -12.11 -10.58 50.00
CA ARG A 494 -13.30 -11.37 50.33
C ARG A 494 -12.99 -12.69 51.02
N THR A 495 -11.85 -13.30 50.73
CA THR A 495 -11.46 -14.60 51.31
C THR A 495 -10.74 -14.43 52.64
N THR A 496 -9.81 -13.47 52.72
CA THR A 496 -8.95 -13.30 53.90
C THR A 496 -9.52 -12.29 54.91
N GLY A 497 -10.45 -11.43 54.50
CA GLY A 497 -10.96 -10.32 55.30
C GLY A 497 -9.96 -9.18 55.53
N LYS A 498 -8.77 -9.24 54.92
CA LYS A 498 -7.74 -8.21 55.06
C LYS A 498 -8.16 -6.94 54.29
N THR A 499 -8.11 -5.80 54.98
CA THR A 499 -8.41 -4.47 54.40
C THR A 499 -7.13 -3.68 54.16
N GLN A 500 -7.06 -3.02 53.01
CA GLN A 500 -6.05 -2.03 52.63
C GLN A 500 -6.76 -0.70 52.32
N THR A 501 -6.11 0.43 52.60
CA THR A 501 -6.71 1.76 52.45
C THR A 501 -5.72 2.77 51.89
N ASP A 502 -6.21 3.76 51.15
CA ASP A 502 -5.46 4.95 50.75
C ASP A 502 -6.33 6.20 50.80
N ILE A 503 -5.72 7.36 51.03
CA ILE A 503 -6.42 8.65 51.20
C ILE A 503 -5.75 9.73 50.36
N ALA A 504 -6.56 10.48 49.61
CA ALA A 504 -6.08 11.63 48.83
C ALA A 504 -6.95 12.88 49.09
N PRO A 505 -6.35 14.06 49.28
CA PRO A 505 -7.10 15.30 49.42
C PRO A 505 -7.61 15.79 48.06
N VAL A 506 -8.75 16.48 48.08
CA VAL A 506 -9.31 17.20 46.93
C VAL A 506 -9.81 18.57 47.39
N VAL A 507 -9.65 19.60 46.54
CA VAL A 507 -9.98 20.98 46.91
C VAL A 507 -11.03 21.54 45.95
N ILE A 508 -12.15 22.00 46.52
CA ILE A 508 -13.19 22.72 45.78
C ILE A 508 -12.95 24.21 45.95
N GLY A 509 -12.66 24.86 44.83
CA GLY A 509 -12.42 26.29 44.75
C GLY A 509 -13.70 27.11 44.53
N VAL A 510 -13.55 28.42 44.69
CA VAL A 510 -14.49 29.43 44.20
C VAL A 510 -13.79 30.34 43.23
N LYS A 511 -14.51 30.72 42.17
CA LYS A 511 -14.15 31.88 41.36
C LYS A 511 -14.87 33.08 41.98
N PHE A 512 -14.10 34.07 42.44
CA PHE A 512 -14.62 35.36 42.88
C PHE A 512 -15.08 36.20 41.69
#